data_AF-A0A094ALW9-F1
#
_entry.id   AF-A0A094ALW9-F1
#
_cell.length_a   1.000
_cell.length_b   1.000
_cell.length_c   1.000
_cell.angle_alpha   90.00
_cell.angle_beta   90.00
_cell.angle_gamma   90.00
#
_symmetry.space_group_name_H-M   'P 1'
#
loop_
_entity.id
_entity.type
_entity.pdbx_description
1 polymer ?
#
loop_
_entity_poly.entity_id
_entity_poly.type
_entity_poly.pdbx_seq_one_letter_code
_entity_poly.pdbx_strand_id
1 'polypeptide(L)'
;MLAAGNELAECAHQALGEGLEFDNISAAEAKRLLRQQSDADSSEHEYLLEYYSLVREGKTNYISTLGFISVTGQHPQQPLEWFKIYGEEFKGAKGGKKHPAHPAKKQKKGD
;
A
#
# COMPACT_ATOMS: atom_id res chain seq x y z
N MET A 1 -11.80 6.26 -4.23
CA MET A 1 -10.71 6.78 -3.36
C MET A 1 -9.41 6.37 -4.01
N LEU A 2 -8.59 7.34 -4.37
CA LEU A 2 -7.30 7.15 -5.00
C LEU A 2 -6.29 7.66 -3.98
N ALA A 3 -5.40 6.80 -3.53
CA ALA A 3 -4.30 7.20 -2.69
C ALA A 3 -3.04 6.60 -3.31
N ALA A 4 -2.12 7.46 -3.71
CA ALA A 4 -0.79 7.05 -4.09
C ALA A 4 -0.06 6.45 -2.87
N GLY A 5 0.98 5.65 -3.11
CA GLY A 5 1.68 4.95 -2.03
C GLY A 5 2.19 5.90 -0.92
N ASN A 6 2.68 7.08 -1.30
CA ASN A 6 3.09 8.13 -0.37
C ASN A 6 1.92 8.69 0.46
N GLU A 7 0.74 8.85 -0.14
CA GLU A 7 -0.45 9.33 0.57
C GLU A 7 -0.97 8.28 1.55
N LEU A 8 -0.87 6.99 1.20
CA LEU A 8 -1.16 5.89 2.12
C LEU A 8 -0.19 5.86 3.30
N ALA A 9 1.10 6.02 3.04
CA ALA A 9 2.13 6.08 4.09
C ALA A 9 1.90 7.26 5.03
N GLU A 10 1.57 8.44 4.49
CA GLU A 10 1.21 9.64 5.27
C GLU A 10 -0.04 9.42 6.14
N CYS A 11 -1.11 8.84 5.57
CA CYS A 11 -2.31 8.52 6.35
C CYS A 11 -2.02 7.53 7.49
N ALA A 12 -1.19 6.52 7.22
CA ALA A 12 -0.76 5.55 8.23
C ALA A 12 0.07 6.23 9.32
N HIS A 13 1.01 7.10 8.94
CA HIS A 13 1.82 7.88 9.88
C HIS A 13 0.95 8.72 10.82
N GLN A 14 -0.02 9.47 10.27
CA GLN A 14 -0.93 10.30 11.03
C GLN A 14 -1.82 9.50 12.00
N ALA A 15 -2.27 8.31 11.60
CA ALA A 15 -3.16 7.48 12.41
C ALA A 15 -2.41 6.65 13.47
N LEU A 16 -1.23 6.11 13.13
CA LEU A 16 -0.50 5.16 13.96
C LEU A 16 0.57 5.82 14.84
N GLY A 17 1.04 7.00 14.47
CA GLY A 17 2.18 7.67 15.12
C GLY A 17 3.53 7.01 14.84
N GLU A 18 3.59 6.06 13.89
CA GLU A 18 4.81 5.37 13.48
C GLU A 18 5.32 5.90 12.14
N GLY A 19 6.64 5.92 11.95
CA GLY A 19 7.28 6.34 10.69
C GLY A 19 7.18 5.27 9.62
N LEU A 20 6.06 5.23 8.88
CA LEU A 20 5.90 4.41 7.70
C LEU A 20 6.28 5.23 6.46
N GLU A 21 7.19 4.69 5.66
CA GLU A 21 7.62 5.30 4.40
C GLU A 21 7.24 4.42 3.22
N PHE A 22 6.80 5.04 2.13
CA PHE A 22 6.57 4.33 0.88
C PHE A 22 7.89 4.14 0.13
N ASP A 23 8.33 2.89 0.00
CA ASP A 23 9.48 2.54 -0.85
C ASP A 23 9.01 2.08 -2.25
N ASN A 24 9.50 2.78 -3.27
CA ASN A 24 9.24 2.45 -4.65
C ASN A 24 10.22 1.40 -5.16
N ILE A 25 9.84 0.12 -5.04
CA ILE A 25 10.65 -1.01 -5.49
C ILE A 25 10.58 -1.26 -7.00
N SER A 26 11.57 -1.99 -7.52
CA SER A 26 11.60 -2.41 -8.94
C SER A 26 10.63 -3.55 -9.21
N ALA A 27 10.20 -3.72 -10.46
CA ALA A 27 9.33 -4.84 -10.86
C ALA A 27 9.94 -6.21 -10.53
N ALA A 28 11.25 -6.38 -10.70
CA ALA A 28 11.96 -7.60 -10.35
C ALA A 28 11.92 -7.88 -8.83
N GLU A 29 12.06 -6.83 -8.02
CA GLU A 29 11.98 -6.94 -6.56
C GLU A 29 10.54 -7.25 -6.12
N ALA A 30 9.54 -6.58 -6.69
CA ALA A 30 8.13 -6.87 -6.44
C ALA A 30 7.77 -8.33 -6.78
N LYS A 31 8.24 -8.83 -7.93
CA LYS A 31 8.06 -10.22 -8.34
C LYS A 31 8.73 -11.21 -7.39
N ARG A 32 9.92 -10.87 -6.89
CA ARG A 32 10.63 -11.68 -5.89
C ARG A 32 9.85 -11.73 -4.57
N LEU A 33 9.38 -10.59 -4.08
CA LEU A 33 8.64 -10.47 -2.83
C LEU A 33 7.32 -11.24 -2.88
N LEU A 34 6.53 -11.07 -3.94
CA LEU A 34 5.27 -11.80 -4.12
C LEU A 34 5.48 -13.32 -4.03
N ARG A 35 6.48 -13.85 -4.73
CA ARG A 35 6.82 -15.29 -4.67
C ARG A 35 7.29 -15.77 -3.30
N GLN A 36 7.81 -14.89 -2.46
CA GLN A 36 8.32 -15.24 -1.13
C GLN A 36 7.27 -15.10 -0.03
N GLN A 37 6.27 -14.24 -0.23
CA GLN A 37 5.35 -13.79 0.83
C GLN A 37 3.87 -14.07 0.52
N SER A 38 3.59 -14.73 -0.60
CA SER A 38 2.23 -15.11 -1.01
C SER A 38 2.20 -16.56 -1.46
N ASP A 39 1.10 -17.25 -1.13
CA ASP A 39 0.78 -18.59 -1.62
C ASP A 39 0.03 -18.56 -2.97
N ALA A 40 -0.16 -17.37 -3.55
CA ALA A 40 -0.82 -17.18 -4.83
C ALA A 40 -0.09 -17.90 -5.96
N ASP A 41 -0.82 -18.29 -7.00
CA ASP A 41 -0.23 -18.98 -8.13
C ASP A 41 0.56 -18.03 -9.05
N SER A 42 1.26 -18.58 -10.04
CA SER A 42 2.06 -17.77 -10.95
C SER A 42 1.23 -16.79 -11.79
N SER A 43 -0.01 -17.14 -12.13
CA SER A 43 -0.89 -16.29 -12.93
C SER A 43 -1.44 -15.12 -12.10
N GLU A 44 -1.80 -15.37 -10.85
CA GLU A 44 -2.22 -14.34 -9.89
C GLU A 44 -1.09 -13.35 -9.61
N HIS A 45 0.15 -13.84 -9.48
CA HIS A 45 1.32 -12.99 -9.33
C HIS A 45 1.51 -12.03 -10.50
N GLU A 46 1.45 -12.53 -11.74
CA GLU A 46 1.59 -11.66 -12.92
C GLU A 46 0.41 -10.67 -13.02
N TYR A 47 -0.80 -11.09 -12.66
CA TYR A 47 -1.97 -10.20 -12.60
C TYR A 47 -1.75 -9.05 -11.61
N LEU A 48 -1.28 -9.33 -10.39
CA LEU A 48 -1.00 -8.29 -9.39
C LEU A 48 0.09 -7.33 -9.86
N LEU A 49 1.17 -7.85 -10.43
CA LEU A 49 2.27 -7.03 -10.95
C LEU A 49 1.79 -6.08 -12.05
N GLU A 50 1.00 -6.59 -13.00
CA GLU A 50 0.41 -5.77 -14.07
C GLU A 50 -0.54 -4.72 -13.48
N TYR A 51 -1.44 -5.14 -12.60
CA TYR A 51 -2.40 -4.23 -11.97
C TYR A 51 -1.71 -3.07 -11.23
N TYR A 52 -0.71 -3.36 -10.39
CA TYR A 52 0.03 -2.30 -9.69
C TYR A 52 0.92 -1.47 -10.62
N SER A 53 1.36 -1.99 -11.77
CA SER A 53 1.99 -1.19 -12.83
C SER A 53 1.02 -0.15 -13.39
N LEU A 54 -0.21 -0.55 -13.72
CA LEU A 54 -1.25 0.34 -14.20
C LEU A 54 -1.66 1.40 -13.15
N VAL A 55 -1.69 1.02 -11.87
CA VAL A 55 -1.93 1.96 -10.76
C VAL A 55 -0.85 3.04 -10.72
N ARG A 56 0.42 2.64 -10.85
CA ARG A 56 1.55 3.59 -10.87
C ARG A 56 1.52 4.54 -12.06
N GLU A 57 1.01 4.07 -13.20
CA GLU A 57 0.79 4.88 -14.40
C GLU A 57 -0.48 5.75 -14.32
N GLY A 58 -1.25 5.67 -13.22
CA GLY A 58 -2.50 6.39 -13.04
C GLY A 58 -3.66 5.90 -13.92
N LYS A 59 -3.47 4.77 -14.63
CA LYS A 59 -4.45 4.20 -15.55
C LYS A 59 -5.64 3.57 -14.83
N THR A 60 -5.50 3.29 -13.54
CA THR A 60 -6.58 2.74 -12.71
C THR A 60 -7.29 3.78 -11.85
N ASN A 61 -7.05 5.07 -12.09
CA ASN A 61 -7.67 6.17 -11.34
C ASN A 61 -9.16 6.40 -11.67
N TYR A 62 -9.88 5.36 -12.08
CA TYR A 62 -11.30 5.40 -12.42
C TYR A 62 -12.14 4.88 -11.24
N ILE A 63 -12.31 5.67 -10.18
CA ILE A 63 -13.32 5.32 -9.16
C ILE A 63 -14.22 6.52 -8.92
N SER A 64 -15.33 6.55 -9.64
CA SER A 64 -16.48 7.39 -9.30
C SER A 64 -17.09 6.85 -8.01
N THR A 65 -16.92 7.58 -6.91
CA THR A 65 -17.59 7.28 -5.64
C THR A 65 -19.09 7.58 -5.70
N LEU A 66 -19.58 8.14 -6.82
CA LEU A 66 -20.99 8.48 -7.02
C LEU A 66 -21.89 7.26 -6.85
N GLY A 67 -21.52 6.09 -7.38
CA GLY A 67 -22.35 4.88 -7.21
C GLY A 67 -22.54 4.49 -5.75
N PHE A 68 -21.48 4.52 -4.95
CA PHE A 68 -21.54 4.25 -3.51
C PHE A 68 -22.41 5.29 -2.79
N ILE A 69 -22.22 6.58 -3.09
CA ILE A 69 -22.99 7.67 -2.49
C ILE A 69 -24.47 7.58 -2.89
N SER A 70 -24.77 7.30 -4.15
CA SER A 70 -26.15 7.19 -4.66
C SER A 70 -26.93 6.05 -4.01
N VAL A 71 -26.25 4.95 -3.65
CA VAL A 71 -26.89 3.79 -3.01
C VAL A 71 -26.98 3.95 -1.50
N THR A 72 -25.92 4.45 -0.86
CA THR A 72 -25.82 4.44 0.62
C THR A 72 -26.15 5.79 1.26
N GLY A 73 -26.17 6.88 0.49
CA GLY A 73 -26.27 8.26 0.99
C GLY A 73 -25.04 8.73 1.77
N GLN A 74 -23.97 7.93 1.83
CA GLN A 74 -22.80 8.16 2.65
C GLN A 74 -21.54 8.26 1.78
N HIS A 75 -20.54 9.00 2.25
CA HIS A 75 -19.21 8.95 1.65
C HIS A 75 -18.51 7.64 2.04
N PRO A 76 -17.75 7.02 1.11
CA PRO A 76 -16.93 5.87 1.48
C PRO A 76 -15.87 6.28 2.50
N GLN A 77 -15.51 5.33 3.36
CA GLN A 77 -14.45 5.51 4.34
C GLN A 77 -13.14 5.95 3.67
N GLN A 78 -12.49 6.96 4.25
CA GLN A 78 -11.20 7.51 3.77
C GLN A 78 -10.02 6.75 4.39
N PRO A 79 -8.80 6.79 3.80
CA PRO A 79 -7.70 5.94 4.25
C PRO A 79 -7.27 6.27 5.68
N LEU A 80 -7.24 7.56 6.04
CA LEU A 80 -6.92 8.01 7.39
C LEU A 80 -7.88 7.39 8.44
N GLU A 81 -9.19 7.44 8.17
CA GLU A 81 -10.19 6.84 9.06
C GLU A 81 -10.10 5.32 9.08
N TRP A 82 -9.71 4.69 7.97
CA TRP A 82 -9.43 3.25 7.94
C TRP A 82 -8.27 2.88 8.87
N PHE A 83 -7.13 3.59 8.79
CA PHE A 83 -6.00 3.34 9.68
C PHE A 83 -6.31 3.65 11.15
N LYS A 84 -7.18 4.61 11.45
CA LYS A 84 -7.63 4.85 12.84
C LYS A 84 -8.44 3.68 13.40
N ILE A 85 -9.27 3.03 12.57
CA ILE A 85 -10.12 1.92 12.99
C ILE A 85 -9.32 0.61 13.12
N TYR A 86 -8.46 0.31 12.15
CA TYR A 86 -7.72 -0.96 12.07
C TYR A 86 -6.27 -0.86 12.54
N GLY A 87 -5.85 0.29 13.07
CA GLY A 87 -4.45 0.58 13.35
C GLY A 87 -3.77 -0.32 14.38
N GLU A 88 -4.55 -0.94 15.27
CA GLU A 88 -4.03 -1.90 16.24
C GLU A 88 -3.44 -3.16 15.56
N GLU A 89 -3.87 -3.52 14.36
CA GLU A 89 -3.31 -4.64 13.60
C GLU A 89 -1.89 -4.36 13.09
N PHE A 90 -1.50 -3.09 12.99
CA PHE A 90 -0.18 -2.65 12.55
C PHE A 90 0.82 -2.55 13.70
N LYS A 91 0.32 -2.35 14.93
CA LYS A 91 1.13 -2.35 16.15
C LYS A 91 1.45 -3.79 16.49
N GLY A 92 2.57 -4.28 15.95
CA GLY A 92 2.93 -5.71 15.96
C GLY A 92 2.59 -6.41 17.27
N ALA A 93 1.91 -7.56 17.17
CA ALA A 93 1.71 -8.46 18.30
C ALA A 93 3.05 -8.62 19.03
N LYS A 94 3.06 -8.47 20.36
CA LYS A 94 4.24 -8.71 21.21
C LYS A 94 4.75 -10.15 20.99
N GLY A 95 5.57 -10.37 19.95
CA GLY A 95 6.06 -11.69 19.54
C GLY A 95 6.04 -12.03 18.04
N GLY A 96 5.51 -11.17 17.15
CA GLY A 96 5.56 -11.41 15.70
C GLY A 96 6.99 -11.30 15.15
N LYS A 97 7.42 -12.26 14.31
CA LYS A 97 8.74 -12.23 13.66
C LYS A 97 8.93 -10.90 12.93
N LYS A 98 9.94 -10.11 13.34
CA LYS A 98 10.36 -8.92 12.59
C LYS A 98 10.78 -9.37 11.20
N HIS A 99 9.99 -9.04 10.17
CA HIS A 99 10.48 -9.13 8.81
C HIS A 99 11.64 -8.13 8.69
N PRO A 100 12.82 -8.56 8.20
CA PRO A 100 13.95 -7.65 8.08
C PRO A 100 13.52 -6.48 7.19
N ALA A 101 13.65 -5.26 7.71
CA ALA A 101 13.41 -4.06 6.94
C ALA A 101 14.26 -4.12 5.68
N HIS A 102 13.65 -3.84 4.53
CA HIS A 102 14.40 -3.68 3.30
C HIS A 102 15.42 -2.55 3.48
N PRO A 103 16.70 -2.75 3.12
CA PRO A 103 17.71 -1.73 3.33
C PRO A 103 17.36 -0.50 2.49
N ALA A 104 17.07 0.61 3.16
CA ALA A 104 16.78 1.90 2.53
C ALA A 104 17.92 2.25 1.57
N LYS A 105 17.59 2.45 0.28
CA LYS A 105 18.56 2.94 -0.70
C LYS A 105 18.96 4.36 -0.32
N LYS A 106 20.20 4.54 0.15
CA LYS A 106 20.79 5.86 0.36
C LYS A 106 20.75 6.65 -0.96
N GLN A 107 19.92 7.68 -0.99
CA GLN A 107 19.85 8.64 -2.09
C GLN A 107 21.18 9.40 -2.14
N LYS A 108 21.99 9.13 -3.16
CA LYS A 108 23.26 9.82 -3.40
C LYS A 108 22.92 11.25 -3.84
N LYS A 109 23.07 12.23 -2.94
CA LYS A 109 23.09 13.65 -3.34
C LYS A 109 24.28 13.82 -4.28
N GLY A 110 24.02 14.19 -5.53
CA GLY A 110 25.05 14.68 -6.44
C GLY A 110 25.45 16.09 -6.02
N ASP A 111 26.76 16.32 -6.00
CA ASP A 111 27.41 17.63 -5.90
C ASP A 111 27.11 18.51 -7.12
#